data_AF-A0A024LRD5-F1
#
_entry.id   AF-A0A024LRD5-F1
#
_cell.length_a   1.000
_cell.length_b   1.000
_cell.length_c   1.000
_cell.angle_alpha   90.00
_cell.angle_beta   90.00
_cell.angle_gamma   90.00
#
_symmetry.space_group_name_H-M   'P 1'
#
loop_
_entity.id
_entity.type
_entity.pdbx_description
1 polymer ?
#
loop_
_entity_poly.entity_id
_entity_poly.type
_entity_poly.pdbx_seq_one_letter_code
_entity_poly.pdbx_strand_id
1 'polypeptide(L)'
;MKKKLPKSYMTDAEREELRAGGLSQNSIYIAESEASQKANDIQTTWEWLAMAELPAHSLLCLRKWNGPQFIRDMGFSTKSADEEYGPGWLDKGVTIGGHHF
;
A
#
# COMPACT_ATOMS: atom_id res chain seq x y z
N MET A 1 -6.13 15.31 4.37
CA MET A 1 -6.58 14.90 5.73
C MET A 1 -5.47 14.06 6.35
N LYS A 2 -5.11 14.27 7.62
CA LYS A 2 -4.18 13.36 8.31
C LYS A 2 -4.91 12.03 8.51
N LYS A 3 -4.45 10.95 7.86
CA LYS A 3 -4.98 9.61 8.13
C LYS A 3 -4.69 9.30 9.61
N LYS A 4 -5.69 8.79 10.33
CA LYS A 4 -5.46 8.24 11.67
C LYS A 4 -4.54 7.03 11.51
N LEU A 5 -3.57 6.87 12.41
CA LEU A 5 -2.71 5.69 12.41
C LEU A 5 -3.56 4.43 12.68
N PRO A 6 -3.38 3.35 11.89
CA PRO A 6 -4.01 2.06 12.14
C PRO A 6 -3.56 1.47 13.47
N LYS A 7 -4.19 0.36 13.87
CA LYS A 7 -3.72 -0.43 15.02
C LYS A 7 -2.28 -0.88 14.76
N SER A 8 -1.35 -0.51 15.63
CA SER A 8 0.03 -0.96 15.54
C SER A 8 0.18 -2.33 16.21
N TYR A 9 0.85 -3.25 15.52
CA TYR A 9 1.22 -4.55 16.08
C TYR A 9 2.71 -4.60 16.48
N MET A 10 3.46 -3.58 16.09
CA MET A 10 4.83 -3.36 16.54
C MET A 10 4.88 -2.41 17.74
N THR A 11 5.81 -2.67 18.65
CA THR A 11 6.15 -1.75 19.73
C THR A 11 6.87 -0.51 19.19
N ASP A 12 6.85 0.56 19.98
CA ASP A 12 7.63 1.77 19.67
C ASP A 12 9.13 1.47 19.58
N ALA A 13 9.63 0.53 20.39
CA ALA A 13 11.03 0.11 20.39
C ALA A 13 11.42 -0.60 19.08
N GLU A 14 10.60 -1.54 18.59
CA GLU A 14 10.84 -2.22 17.31
C GLU A 14 10.82 -1.22 16.14
N ARG A 15 9.88 -0.26 16.14
CA ARG A 15 9.85 0.79 15.12
C ARG A 15 11.10 1.66 15.15
N GLU A 16 11.60 1.99 16.33
CA GLU A 16 12.81 2.80 16.48
C GLU A 16 14.07 2.03 16.09
N GLU A 17 14.15 0.75 16.39
CA GLU A 17 15.25 -0.12 15.92
C GLU A 17 15.31 -0.14 14.38
N LEU A 18 14.16 -0.29 13.71
CA LEU A 18 14.11 -0.22 12.24
C LEU A 18 14.56 1.14 11.71
N ARG A 19 14.14 2.25 12.34
CA ARG A 19 14.59 3.60 11.95
C ARG A 19 16.09 3.77 12.13
N ALA A 20 16.63 3.34 13.28
CA ALA A 20 18.05 3.38 13.57
C ALA A 20 18.86 2.49 12.60
N GLY A 21 18.27 1.40 12.13
CA GLY A 21 18.80 0.54 11.07
C GLY A 21 18.71 1.14 9.65
N GLY A 22 18.17 2.36 9.49
CA GLY A 22 18.12 3.09 8.22
C GLY A 22 16.87 2.83 7.38
N LEU A 23 15.84 2.16 7.91
CA LEU A 23 14.60 1.98 7.18
C LEU A 23 13.83 3.30 7.05
N SER A 24 13.32 3.55 5.85
CA SER A 24 12.45 4.69 5.59
C SER A 24 11.11 4.55 6.31
N GLN A 25 10.41 5.67 6.51
CA GLN A 25 9.06 5.65 7.08
C GLN A 25 8.07 4.83 6.22
N ASN A 26 8.27 4.81 4.90
CA ASN A 26 7.49 3.99 3.98
C ASN A 26 7.71 2.49 4.23
N SER A 27 8.96 2.09 4.42
CA SER A 27 9.36 0.73 4.76
C SER A 27 8.81 0.29 6.11
N ILE A 28 8.70 1.20 7.08
CA ILE A 28 8.10 0.93 8.39
C ILE A 28 6.59 0.67 8.27
N TYR A 29 5.88 1.39 7.39
CA TYR A 29 4.45 1.09 7.14
C TYR A 29 4.26 -0.31 6.52
N ILE A 30 5.17 -0.73 5.64
CA ILE A 30 5.17 -2.10 5.09
C ILE A 30 5.45 -3.11 6.21
N ALA A 31 6.40 -2.85 7.11
CA ALA A 31 6.69 -3.72 8.25
C ALA A 31 5.48 -3.87 9.21
N GLU A 32 4.74 -2.78 9.49
CA GLU A 32 3.51 -2.84 10.28
C GLU A 32 2.38 -3.62 9.57
N SER A 33 2.31 -3.52 8.24
CA SER A 33 1.42 -4.35 7.43
C SER A 33 1.78 -5.84 7.58
N GLU A 34 3.06 -6.21 7.55
CA GLU A 34 3.49 -7.59 7.78
C GLU A 34 3.22 -8.07 9.22
N ALA A 35 3.41 -7.20 10.21
CA ALA A 35 3.14 -7.51 11.62
C ALA A 35 1.65 -7.80 11.85
N SER A 36 0.76 -6.97 11.31
CA SER A 36 -0.69 -7.21 11.36
C SER A 36 -1.11 -8.47 10.61
N GLN A 37 -0.46 -8.78 9.48
CA GLN A 37 -0.69 -10.02 8.74
C GLN A 37 -0.33 -11.25 9.59
N LYS A 38 0.82 -11.22 10.29
CA LYS A 38 1.24 -12.29 11.23
C LYS A 38 0.24 -12.45 12.38
N ALA A 39 -0.44 -11.38 12.78
CA ALA A 39 -1.51 -11.41 13.77
C ALA A 39 -2.88 -11.81 13.20
N ASN A 40 -2.97 -12.16 11.91
CA ASN A 40 -4.21 -12.47 11.17
C ASN A 40 -5.23 -11.30 11.13
N ASP A 41 -4.77 -10.06 11.28
CA ASP A 41 -5.61 -8.86 11.19
C ASP A 41 -5.52 -8.24 9.80
N ILE A 42 -6.25 -8.84 8.86
CA ILE A 42 -6.22 -8.49 7.44
C ILE A 42 -6.67 -7.05 7.19
N GLN A 43 -7.63 -6.54 7.96
CA GLN A 43 -8.08 -5.16 7.83
C GLN A 43 -6.93 -4.20 8.15
N THR A 44 -6.26 -4.41 9.28
CA THR A 44 -5.12 -3.57 9.69
C THR A 44 -3.94 -3.72 8.73
N THR A 45 -3.75 -4.90 8.12
CA THR A 45 -2.77 -5.10 7.04
C THR A 45 -3.04 -4.14 5.89
N TRP A 46 -4.27 -4.08 5.38
CA TRP A 46 -4.60 -3.17 4.29
C TRP A 46 -4.53 -1.70 4.69
N GLU A 47 -4.89 -1.35 5.92
CA GLU A 47 -4.80 0.03 6.41
C GLU A 47 -3.35 0.53 6.46
N TRP A 48 -2.40 -0.30 6.94
CA TRP A 48 -0.98 0.03 6.91
C TRP A 48 -0.43 0.09 5.49
N LEU A 49 -0.81 -0.87 4.64
CA LEU A 49 -0.37 -0.87 3.25
C LEU A 49 -0.88 0.36 2.48
N ALA A 50 -2.08 0.84 2.78
CA ALA A 50 -2.65 2.06 2.19
C ALA A 50 -2.01 3.36 2.70
N MET A 51 -1.19 3.29 3.76
CA MET A 51 -0.33 4.40 4.16
C MET A 51 1.01 4.42 3.42
N ALA A 52 1.43 3.29 2.85
CA ALA A 52 2.66 3.20 2.09
C ALA A 52 2.50 3.76 0.66
N GLU A 53 3.56 4.36 0.15
CA GLU A 53 3.76 4.61 -1.27
C GLU A 53 4.20 3.31 -1.93
N LEU A 54 3.27 2.68 -2.67
CA LEU A 54 3.53 1.45 -3.38
C LEU A 54 4.06 1.71 -4.80
N PRO A 55 4.90 0.82 -5.35
CA PRO A 55 5.26 0.85 -6.76
C PRO A 55 4.04 0.68 -7.68
N ALA A 56 4.10 1.23 -8.89
CA ALA A 56 2.99 1.18 -9.85
C ALA A 56 2.52 -0.26 -10.14
N HIS A 57 3.44 -1.19 -10.34
CA HIS A 57 3.11 -2.60 -10.59
C HIS A 57 2.37 -3.26 -9.42
N SER A 58 2.67 -2.85 -8.17
CA SER A 58 1.96 -3.35 -6.99
C SER A 58 0.52 -2.81 -6.94
N LEU A 59 0.31 -1.54 -7.28
CA LEU A 59 -1.01 -0.94 -7.43
C LEU A 59 -1.80 -1.60 -8.56
N LEU A 60 -1.15 -1.96 -9.66
CA LEU A 60 -1.78 -2.68 -10.77
C LEU A 60 -2.27 -4.07 -10.33
N CYS A 61 -1.45 -4.82 -9.58
CA CYS A 61 -1.87 -6.09 -8.99
C CYS A 61 -3.05 -5.92 -8.02
N LEU A 62 -3.00 -4.91 -7.15
CA LEU A 62 -4.10 -4.62 -6.22
C LEU A 62 -5.41 -4.31 -6.95
N ARG A 63 -5.35 -3.50 -8.02
CA ARG A 63 -6.51 -3.20 -8.86
C ARG A 63 -7.07 -4.47 -9.49
N LYS A 64 -6.22 -5.32 -10.05
CA LYS A 64 -6.65 -6.56 -10.71
C LYS A 64 -7.37 -7.51 -9.75
N TRP A 65 -6.91 -7.61 -8.50
CA TRP A 65 -7.49 -8.55 -7.54
C TRP A 65 -8.70 -8.01 -6.79
N ASN A 66 -8.71 -6.71 -6.45
CA ASN A 66 -9.74 -6.12 -5.58
C ASN A 66 -10.65 -5.11 -6.29
N GLY A 67 -10.32 -4.77 -7.54
CA GLY A 67 -10.99 -3.73 -8.30
C GLY A 67 -10.53 -2.31 -7.95
N PRO A 68 -10.87 -1.32 -8.79
CA PRO A 68 -10.46 0.07 -8.58
C PRO A 68 -11.17 0.74 -7.40
N GLN A 69 -12.37 0.30 -7.03
CA GLN A 69 -13.11 0.87 -5.89
C GLN A 69 -12.40 0.60 -4.56
N PHE A 70 -11.84 -0.60 -4.38
CA PHE A 70 -11.06 -0.95 -3.18
C PHE A 70 -9.88 0.00 -2.96
N ILE A 71 -9.15 0.33 -4.03
CA ILE A 71 -8.02 1.28 -3.98
C ILE A 71 -8.48 2.65 -3.48
N ARG A 72 -9.65 3.12 -3.94
CA ARG A 72 -10.24 4.40 -3.52
C ARG A 72 -10.73 4.37 -2.08
N ASP A 73 -11.45 3.32 -1.70
CA ASP A 73 -12.05 3.18 -0.37
C ASP A 73 -10.98 3.10 0.72
N MET A 74 -9.91 2.34 0.47
CA MET A 74 -8.74 2.27 1.36
C MET A 74 -7.85 3.53 1.27
N GLY A 75 -7.99 4.30 0.20
CA GLY A 75 -7.27 5.54 -0.05
C GLY A 75 -5.79 5.33 -0.35
N PHE A 76 -5.41 4.28 -1.09
CA PHE A 76 -4.02 4.11 -1.52
C PHE A 76 -3.57 5.31 -2.36
N SER A 77 -2.32 5.72 -2.21
CA SER A 77 -1.72 6.72 -3.10
C SER A 77 -1.51 6.11 -4.48
N THR A 78 -2.10 6.72 -5.51
CA THR A 78 -1.98 6.26 -6.91
C THR A 78 -0.86 6.93 -7.68
N LYS A 79 -0.13 7.86 -7.05
CA LYS A 79 0.85 8.73 -7.72
C LYS A 79 1.82 7.99 -8.64
N SER A 80 2.43 6.91 -8.15
CA SER A 80 3.40 6.11 -8.93
C SER A 80 2.76 5.46 -10.16
N ALA A 81 1.54 4.94 -10.03
CA ALA A 81 0.79 4.36 -11.14
C ALA A 81 0.21 5.42 -12.09
N ASP A 82 -0.15 6.60 -11.59
CA ASP A 82 -0.57 7.72 -12.42
C ASP A 82 0.60 8.24 -13.28
N GLU A 83 1.82 8.24 -12.73
CA GLU A 83 3.05 8.59 -13.45
C GLU A 83 3.41 7.52 -14.52
N GLU A 84 3.27 6.22 -14.20
CA GLU A 84 3.67 5.13 -15.10
C GLU A 84 2.61 4.77 -16.15
N TYR A 85 1.33 4.72 -15.76
CA TYR A 85 0.21 4.24 -16.60
C TYR A 85 -0.75 5.35 -17.01
N GLY A 86 -0.59 6.55 -16.46
CA GLY A 86 -1.45 7.71 -16.71
C GLY A 86 -2.63 7.83 -15.72
N PRO A 87 -3.12 9.04 -15.45
CA PRO A 87 -4.10 9.37 -14.39
C PRO A 87 -5.52 8.79 -14.60
N GLY A 88 -5.71 7.86 -15.53
CA GLY A 88 -6.96 7.14 -15.78
C GLY A 88 -6.83 5.61 -15.71
N TRP A 89 -5.67 5.10 -15.28
CA TRP A 89 -5.38 3.67 -15.24
C TRP A 89 -6.37 2.89 -14.35
N LEU A 90 -6.86 3.52 -13.27
CA LEU A 90 -7.85 2.91 -12.38
C LEU A 90 -9.14 2.54 -13.11
N ASP A 91 -9.64 3.39 -14.01
CA ASP A 91 -10.92 3.15 -14.68
C ASP A 91 -10.75 2.40 -16.00
N LYS A 92 -9.73 2.78 -16.78
CA LYS A 92 -9.53 2.28 -18.15
C LYS A 92 -8.80 0.95 -18.22
N GLY A 93 -8.18 0.54 -17.11
CA GLY A 93 -7.23 -0.57 -17.10
C GLY A 93 -5.94 -0.22 -17.80
N VAL A 94 -5.00 -1.16 -17.79
CA VAL A 94 -3.67 -0.99 -18.39
C VAL A 94 -3.40 -2.16 -19.30
N THR A 95 -2.88 -1.90 -20.49
CA THR A 95 -2.45 -2.95 -21.41
C THR A 95 -0.93 -2.98 -21.48
N ILE A 96 -0.32 -4.08 -21.05
CA ILE A 96 1.13 -4.28 -21.04
C ILE A 96 1.44 -5.54 -21.84
N GLY A 97 2.24 -5.41 -22.91
CA GLY A 97 2.63 -6.56 -23.75
C GLY A 97 1.45 -7.33 -24.37
N GLY A 98 0.30 -6.68 -24.60
CA GLY A 98 -0.92 -7.31 -25.11
C GLY A 98 -1.83 -7.94 -24.04
N HIS A 99 -1.45 -7.90 -22.76
CA HIS A 99 -2.28 -8.36 -21.66
C HIS A 99 -3.00 -7.17 -21.00
N HIS A 100 -4.31 -7.32 -20.77
CA HIS A 100 -5.13 -6.31 -20.10
C HIS A 100 -5.20 -6.58 -18.59
N PHE A 101 -4.97 -5.53 -17.81
CA PHE A 101 -4.93 -5.51 -16.35
C PHE A 101 -5.94 -4.54 -15.78
#